data_AF-A0A5C6QYA3-F1
#
_entry.id   AF-A0A5C6QYA3-F1
#
_cell.length_a   1.000
_cell.length_b   1.000
_cell.length_c   1.000
_cell.angle_alpha   90.00
_cell.angle_beta   90.00
_cell.angle_gamma   90.00
#
_symmetry.space_group_name_H-M   'P 1'
#
loop_
_entity.id
_entity.type
_entity.pdbx_description
1 polymer ?
#
loop_
_entity_poly.entity_id
_entity_poly.type
_entity_poly.pdbx_seq_one_letter_code
_entity_poly.pdbx_strand_id
1 'polypeptide(L)'
;MSVLTPVKCSRSLNELSEKLPEILFTNSWAPSKEELAATFRQVSLYHQGGKLNADNVTLYQQQLIASLLTLDIESKKVIGNILEISNFWQSCFAMFMARVDSLTVEIIIRDIRNILVLTSSESKFKIIKDIDSLAQTAISRAGNNSSEKNIIQSVRLSNIKALIADYTESDKSTTWLKGALKAQIRSQIDAISIFNNFMRDSTNFQSELARNSNAFLMTYLKSGHIRNVWIYAKQSAFDNLAKEHKEICKQLDENQLDNMLMLVQVGNYIWLQTDRLESFGVYNLPENYSDLQVLVSNMVEKKCNFHYLFSRKGFWQYKLALSFKNGTNFIPKRSDYLNH
;
A
#
# COMPACT_ATOMS: atom_id res chain seq x y z
N MET A 1 73.72 30.34 7.20
CA MET A 1 72.55 30.81 6.44
C MET A 1 72.00 29.64 5.66
N SER A 2 70.95 28.98 6.16
CA SER A 2 70.28 27.87 5.47
C SER A 2 69.13 28.40 4.62
N VAL A 3 69.19 28.19 3.31
CA VAL A 3 68.13 28.53 2.36
C VAL A 3 66.99 27.52 2.55
N LEU A 4 65.81 28.01 2.94
CA LEU A 4 64.57 27.23 2.96
C LEU A 4 64.12 26.98 1.52
N THR A 5 64.13 25.73 1.09
CA THR A 5 63.46 25.29 -0.14
C THR A 5 61.95 25.26 0.10
N PRO A 6 61.12 25.89 -0.74
CA PRO A 6 59.67 25.77 -0.62
C PRO A 6 59.25 24.35 -1.00
N VAL A 7 58.59 23.67 -0.07
CA VAL A 7 57.91 22.41 -0.34
C VAL A 7 56.83 22.69 -1.40
N LYS A 8 57.04 22.21 -2.62
CA LYS A 8 56.01 22.16 -3.67
C LYS A 8 54.88 21.25 -3.18
N CYS A 9 53.90 21.82 -2.50
CA CYS A 9 52.60 21.19 -2.34
C CYS A 9 51.78 21.48 -3.60
N SER A 10 52.11 20.77 -4.69
CA SER A 10 51.37 20.81 -5.95
C SER A 10 50.77 19.44 -6.26
N ARG A 11 50.17 18.79 -5.27
CA ARG A 11 49.04 17.88 -5.56
C ARG A 11 47.85 18.80 -5.75
N SER A 12 47.42 18.91 -6.99
CA SER A 12 46.49 19.95 -7.42
C SER A 12 45.17 19.85 -6.62
N LEU A 13 44.66 20.99 -6.18
CA LEU A 13 43.26 21.13 -5.74
C LEU A 13 42.28 20.55 -6.78
N ASN A 14 42.70 20.46 -8.04
CA ASN A 14 41.97 19.85 -9.14
C ASN A 14 41.85 18.31 -9.00
N GLU A 15 42.89 17.60 -8.56
CA GLU A 15 42.80 16.15 -8.29
C GLU A 15 41.86 15.83 -7.11
N LEU A 16 41.79 16.72 -6.12
CA LEU A 16 40.84 16.62 -5.00
C LEU A 16 39.42 17.02 -5.44
N SER A 17 39.28 18.00 -6.32
CA SER A 17 38.02 18.44 -6.93
C SER A 17 37.40 17.38 -7.86
N GLU A 18 38.21 16.63 -8.60
CA GLU A 18 37.72 15.56 -9.49
C GLU A 18 37.30 14.31 -8.71
N LYS A 19 37.95 14.04 -7.59
CA LYS A 19 37.60 12.90 -6.70
C LYS A 19 36.56 13.24 -5.65
N LEU A 20 36.28 14.51 -5.38
CA LEU A 20 35.26 14.91 -4.40
C LEU A 20 33.85 14.43 -4.77
N PRO A 21 33.39 14.60 -6.03
CA PRO A 21 32.12 14.05 -6.47
C PRO A 21 32.11 12.52 -6.34
N GLU A 22 33.17 11.84 -6.75
CA GLU A 22 33.27 10.39 -6.58
C GLU A 22 33.16 10.02 -5.10
N ILE A 23 33.89 10.63 -4.18
CA ILE A 23 33.84 10.31 -2.74
C ILE A 23 32.50 10.72 -2.08
N LEU A 24 31.86 11.79 -2.54
CA LEU A 24 30.56 12.27 -2.05
C LEU A 24 29.38 11.49 -2.64
N PHE A 25 29.51 10.91 -3.84
CA PHE A 25 28.46 10.17 -4.55
C PHE A 25 28.68 8.65 -4.61
N THR A 26 29.85 8.12 -4.22
CA THR A 26 30.12 6.66 -4.12
C THR A 26 30.04 6.11 -2.70
N ASN A 27 29.99 6.96 -1.67
CA ASN A 27 29.54 6.53 -0.37
C ASN A 27 28.03 6.25 -0.48
N SER A 28 27.66 4.97 -0.51
CA SER A 28 26.27 4.54 -0.32
C SER A 28 25.85 4.97 1.07
N TRP A 29 25.39 6.22 1.20
CA TRP A 29 24.84 6.73 2.44
C TRP A 29 23.70 5.80 2.85
N ALA A 30 23.88 5.15 3.99
CA ALA A 30 22.90 4.29 4.62
C ALA A 30 22.83 4.72 6.09
N PRO A 31 21.64 5.06 6.60
CA PRO A 31 21.52 5.50 7.97
C PRO A 31 21.80 4.35 8.94
N SER A 32 22.41 4.70 10.07
CA SER A 32 22.64 3.76 11.18
C SER A 32 21.32 3.36 11.85
N LYS A 33 21.34 2.23 12.57
CA LYS A 33 20.15 1.78 13.31
C LYS A 33 19.77 2.76 14.41
N GLU A 34 20.76 3.41 15.02
CA GLU A 34 20.57 4.43 16.05
C GLU A 34 19.89 5.67 15.49
N GLU A 35 20.32 6.17 14.32
CA GLU A 35 19.68 7.29 13.63
C GLU A 35 18.23 6.96 13.26
N LEU A 36 17.98 5.75 12.74
CA LEU A 36 16.63 5.31 12.39
C LEU A 36 15.72 5.18 13.63
N ALA A 37 16.22 4.59 14.72
CA ALA A 37 15.46 4.47 15.95
C ALA A 37 15.16 5.84 16.60
N ALA A 38 16.11 6.77 16.57
CA ALA A 38 15.89 8.15 17.02
C ALA A 38 14.85 8.86 16.14
N THR A 39 14.97 8.70 14.82
CA THR A 39 14.04 9.27 13.84
C THR A 39 12.63 8.72 14.04
N PHE A 40 12.46 7.42 14.24
CA PHE A 40 11.15 6.78 14.49
C PHE A 40 10.40 7.47 15.65
N ARG A 41 11.11 7.72 16.76
CA ARG A 41 10.54 8.40 17.94
C ARG A 41 10.18 9.84 17.64
N GLN A 42 11.09 10.59 17.01
CA GLN A 42 10.88 12.00 16.69
C GLN A 42 9.70 12.20 15.72
N VAL A 43 9.61 11.35 14.72
CA VAL A 43 8.63 11.45 13.64
C VAL A 43 7.22 11.08 14.12
N SER A 44 7.12 10.13 15.06
CA SER A 44 5.86 9.85 15.76
C SER A 44 5.34 11.09 16.52
N LEU A 45 6.23 11.80 17.23
CA LEU A 45 5.87 13.05 17.92
C LEU A 45 5.48 14.17 16.95
N TYR A 46 6.21 14.30 15.84
CA TYR A 46 5.91 15.31 14.81
C TYR A 46 4.57 15.06 14.15
N HIS A 47 4.24 13.80 13.87
CA HIS A 47 2.94 13.43 13.31
C HIS A 47 1.80 13.78 14.27
N GLN A 48 1.90 13.37 15.55
CA GLN A 48 0.90 13.68 16.58
C GLN A 48 0.71 15.19 16.78
N GLY A 49 1.78 15.97 16.67
CA GLY A 49 1.74 17.43 16.80
C GLY A 49 1.38 18.19 15.52
N GLY A 50 1.08 17.51 14.40
CA GLY A 50 0.80 18.16 13.11
C GLY A 50 2.00 18.87 12.48
N LYS A 51 3.23 18.52 12.90
CA LYS A 51 4.50 19.13 12.49
C LYS A 51 5.26 18.31 11.44
N LEU A 52 4.69 17.22 10.93
CA LEU A 52 5.31 16.42 9.88
C LEU A 52 5.10 17.09 8.50
N ASN A 53 5.88 18.15 8.24
CA ASN A 53 5.82 18.96 7.02
C ASN A 53 7.20 19.52 6.64
N ALA A 54 7.33 20.07 5.43
CA ALA A 54 8.62 20.51 4.88
C ALA A 54 9.24 21.73 5.59
N ASP A 55 8.46 22.46 6.40
CA ASP A 55 8.94 23.60 7.18
C ASP A 55 9.64 23.16 8.47
N ASN A 56 9.18 22.06 9.07
CA ASN A 56 9.69 21.54 10.35
C ASN A 56 10.64 20.34 10.19
N VAL A 57 10.69 19.74 9.00
CA VAL A 57 11.51 18.55 8.71
C VAL A 57 12.58 18.90 7.68
N THR A 58 13.85 18.70 8.05
CA THR A 58 14.98 18.96 7.16
C THR A 58 15.07 17.93 6.03
N LEU A 59 15.75 18.25 4.93
CA LEU A 59 15.96 17.30 3.82
C LEU A 59 16.60 15.99 4.29
N TYR A 60 17.61 16.08 5.14
CA TYR A 60 18.25 14.90 5.74
C TYR A 60 17.26 14.06 6.55
N GLN A 61 16.39 14.69 7.35
CA GLN A 61 15.34 13.96 8.06
C GLN A 61 14.30 13.34 7.12
N GLN A 62 13.99 13.98 5.99
CA GLN A 62 13.11 13.38 4.97
C GLN A 62 13.73 12.11 4.37
N GLN A 63 15.04 12.09 4.13
CA GLN A 63 15.77 10.91 3.67
C GLN A 63 15.75 9.79 4.73
N LEU A 64 15.94 10.13 6.02
CA LEU A 64 15.81 9.18 7.12
C LEU A 64 14.38 8.60 7.24
N ILE A 65 13.35 9.43 7.06
CA ILE A 65 11.95 8.98 7.04
C ILE A 65 11.71 8.06 5.84
N ALA A 66 12.24 8.40 4.66
CA ALA A 66 12.17 7.53 3.49
C ALA A 66 12.83 6.16 3.74
N SER A 67 13.98 6.13 4.40
CA SER A 67 14.64 4.89 4.80
C SER A 67 13.83 4.09 5.84
N LEU A 68 13.16 4.74 6.79
CA LEU A 68 12.26 4.07 7.73
C LEU A 68 11.07 3.40 7.03
N LEU A 69 10.50 4.05 6.01
CA LEU A 69 9.38 3.50 5.24
C LEU A 69 9.77 2.19 4.53
N THR A 70 11.03 2.10 4.08
CA THR A 70 11.54 1.03 3.24
C THR A 70 12.34 -0.05 3.97
N LEU A 71 12.39 -0.01 5.31
CA LEU A 71 13.01 -1.06 6.11
C LEU A 71 12.45 -2.45 5.79
N ASP A 72 13.31 -3.46 5.74
CA ASP A 72 12.90 -4.85 5.62
C ASP A 72 12.06 -5.31 6.84
N ILE A 73 11.42 -6.47 6.72
CA ILE A 73 10.52 -7.00 7.74
C ILE A 73 11.21 -7.17 9.09
N GLU A 74 12.43 -7.69 9.12
CA GLU A 74 13.14 -7.96 10.37
C GLU A 74 13.57 -6.64 11.03
N SER A 75 14.06 -5.69 10.25
CA SER A 75 14.38 -4.35 10.73
C SER A 75 13.16 -3.61 11.28
N LYS A 76 11.99 -3.76 10.65
CA LYS A 76 10.72 -3.18 11.13
C LYS A 76 10.23 -3.80 12.43
N LYS A 77 10.47 -5.09 12.68
CA LYS A 77 10.17 -5.73 13.99
C LYS A 77 10.99 -5.13 15.13
N VAL A 78 12.22 -4.70 14.85
CA VAL A 78 13.14 -4.16 15.87
C VAL A 78 12.93 -2.67 16.09
N ILE A 79 12.83 -1.88 15.01
CA ILE A 79 12.76 -0.41 15.09
C ILE A 79 11.32 0.09 15.23
N GLY A 80 10.37 -0.63 14.62
CA GLY A 80 8.97 -0.24 14.51
C GLY A 80 8.57 0.09 13.06
N ASN A 81 7.29 -0.07 12.76
CA ASN A 81 6.71 0.18 11.44
C ASN A 81 5.90 1.49 11.46
N ILE A 82 6.49 2.60 10.99
CA ILE A 82 5.81 3.92 10.97
C ILE A 82 4.52 3.93 10.14
N LEU A 83 4.34 2.99 9.21
CA LEU A 83 3.12 2.88 8.41
C LEU A 83 1.92 2.38 9.22
N GLU A 84 2.12 1.78 10.40
CA GLU A 84 1.02 1.39 11.29
C GLU A 84 0.39 2.60 12.00
N ILE A 85 1.12 3.72 12.09
CA ILE A 85 0.61 4.95 12.68
C ILE A 85 -0.51 5.49 11.77
N SER A 86 -1.67 5.75 12.37
CA SER A 86 -2.86 6.22 11.63
C SER A 86 -2.61 7.52 10.87
N ASN A 87 -3.01 7.57 9.60
CA ASN A 87 -2.86 8.71 8.68
C ASN A 87 -1.43 9.19 8.46
N PHE A 88 -0.43 8.41 8.86
CA PHE A 88 0.98 8.80 8.80
C PHE A 88 1.48 8.96 7.36
N TRP A 89 1.12 8.02 6.48
CA TRP A 89 1.49 8.07 5.07
C TRP A 89 0.98 9.35 4.38
N GLN A 90 -0.24 9.79 4.68
CA GLN A 90 -0.79 11.01 4.10
C GLN A 90 0.08 12.24 4.44
N SER A 91 0.50 12.36 5.70
CA SER A 91 1.40 13.44 6.15
C SER A 91 2.77 13.35 5.48
N CYS A 92 3.35 12.14 5.38
CA CYS A 92 4.61 11.92 4.67
C CYS A 92 4.54 12.30 3.20
N PHE A 93 3.50 11.85 2.50
CA PHE A 93 3.30 12.17 1.09
C PHE A 93 3.19 13.68 0.87
N ALA A 94 2.41 14.38 1.71
CA ALA A 94 2.30 15.84 1.63
C ALA A 94 3.66 16.53 1.84
N MET A 95 4.44 16.08 2.83
CA MET A 95 5.79 16.59 3.10
C MET A 95 6.75 16.37 1.92
N PHE A 96 6.81 15.14 1.38
CA PHE A 96 7.66 14.80 0.25
C PHE A 96 7.23 15.55 -1.03
N MET A 97 5.93 15.77 -1.24
CA MET A 97 5.42 16.54 -2.38
C MET A 97 5.76 18.03 -2.28
N ALA A 98 5.76 18.60 -1.07
CA ALA A 98 6.12 19.99 -0.86
C ALA A 98 7.60 20.25 -1.22
N ARG A 99 8.48 19.30 -0.88
CA ARG A 99 9.92 19.36 -1.19
C ARG A 99 10.38 18.08 -1.90
N VAL A 100 9.98 17.93 -3.16
CA VAL A 100 10.35 16.77 -3.99
C VAL A 100 11.85 16.75 -4.24
N ASP A 101 12.54 15.85 -3.53
CA ASP A 101 13.97 15.59 -3.58
C ASP A 101 14.23 14.24 -4.27
N SER A 102 15.12 14.21 -5.25
CA SER A 102 15.39 13.03 -6.08
C SER A 102 15.93 11.86 -5.28
N LEU A 103 16.85 12.12 -4.35
CA LEU A 103 17.44 11.09 -3.51
C LEU A 103 16.38 10.46 -2.60
N THR A 104 15.52 11.28 -1.98
CA THR A 104 14.39 10.81 -1.17
C THR A 104 13.45 9.92 -2.00
N VAL A 105 13.13 10.34 -3.23
CA VAL A 105 12.28 9.56 -4.14
C VAL A 105 12.96 8.26 -4.57
N GLU A 106 14.27 8.28 -4.84
CA GLU A 106 15.05 7.09 -5.19
C GLU A 106 15.04 6.07 -4.04
N ILE A 107 15.26 6.49 -2.79
CA ILE A 107 15.21 5.63 -1.60
C ILE A 107 13.84 4.92 -1.53
N ILE A 108 12.74 5.66 -1.68
CA ILE A 108 11.37 5.12 -1.60
C ILE A 108 11.11 4.10 -2.71
N ILE A 109 11.55 4.40 -3.94
CA ILE A 109 11.29 3.54 -5.10
C ILE A 109 12.17 2.30 -5.08
N ARG A 110 13.44 2.42 -4.67
CA ARG A 110 14.41 1.32 -4.65
C ARG A 110 13.89 0.14 -3.86
N ASP A 111 13.32 0.41 -2.70
CA ASP A 111 12.91 -0.59 -1.72
C ASP A 111 11.38 -0.59 -1.51
N ILE A 112 10.62 -0.20 -2.55
CA ILE A 112 9.15 -0.06 -2.52
C ILE A 112 8.44 -1.34 -2.07
N ARG A 113 9.00 -2.53 -2.36
CA ARG A 113 8.46 -3.82 -1.89
C ARG A 113 8.31 -3.84 -0.37
N ASN A 114 9.30 -3.34 0.35
CA ASN A 114 9.30 -3.35 1.81
C ASN A 114 8.24 -2.43 2.40
N ILE A 115 7.83 -1.38 1.68
CA ILE A 115 6.68 -0.52 2.04
C ILE A 115 5.37 -1.33 1.96
N LEU A 116 5.26 -2.22 0.98
CA LEU A 116 4.02 -2.93 0.63
C LEU A 116 3.83 -4.28 1.35
N VAL A 117 4.86 -4.82 2.00
CA VAL A 117 4.82 -6.18 2.57
C VAL A 117 4.05 -6.25 3.91
N LEU A 118 3.84 -5.14 4.63
CA LEU A 118 3.30 -5.14 5.99
C LEU A 118 1.95 -4.40 6.14
N THR A 119 1.38 -4.53 7.35
CA THR A 119 0.24 -3.75 7.84
C THR A 119 0.54 -2.25 7.72
N SER A 120 -0.39 -1.54 7.09
CA SER A 120 -0.34 -0.08 6.89
C SER A 120 -1.70 0.49 7.25
N SER A 121 -1.71 1.68 7.86
CA SER A 121 -2.93 2.44 8.12
C SER A 121 -3.57 2.99 6.86
N GLU A 122 -2.82 3.03 5.75
CA GLU A 122 -3.29 3.45 4.43
C GLU A 122 -3.32 2.30 3.42
N SER A 123 -4.19 2.43 2.42
CA SER A 123 -4.26 1.41 1.37
C SER A 123 -2.95 1.38 0.57
N LYS A 124 -2.44 0.17 0.33
CA LYS A 124 -1.25 -0.05 -0.51
C LYS A 124 -1.39 0.59 -1.89
N PHE A 125 -2.62 0.60 -2.44
CA PHE A 125 -2.93 1.28 -3.69
C PHE A 125 -2.67 2.79 -3.62
N LYS A 126 -3.17 3.45 -2.57
CA LYS A 126 -2.96 4.89 -2.36
C LYS A 126 -1.47 5.17 -2.24
N ILE A 127 -0.74 4.36 -1.47
CA ILE A 127 0.71 4.46 -1.32
C ILE A 127 1.42 4.38 -2.67
N ILE A 128 1.12 3.38 -3.50
CA ILE A 128 1.75 3.24 -4.82
C ILE A 128 1.43 4.44 -5.72
N LYS A 129 0.16 4.89 -5.75
CA LYS A 129 -0.25 6.05 -6.55
C LYS A 129 0.48 7.32 -6.13
N ASP A 130 0.62 7.52 -4.82
CA ASP A 130 1.30 8.65 -4.22
C ASP A 130 2.81 8.59 -4.53
N ILE A 131 3.46 7.41 -4.42
CA ILE A 131 4.87 7.22 -4.81
C ILE A 131 5.09 7.48 -6.29
N ASP A 132 4.17 7.06 -7.16
CA ASP A 132 4.28 7.37 -8.57
C ASP A 132 4.15 8.86 -8.85
N SER A 133 3.20 9.52 -8.20
CA SER A 133 3.04 10.97 -8.29
C SER A 133 4.32 11.68 -7.88
N LEU A 134 4.97 11.23 -6.79
CA LEU A 134 6.28 11.74 -6.36
C LEU A 134 7.34 11.53 -7.45
N ALA A 135 7.43 10.32 -7.99
CA ALA A 135 8.42 9.97 -9.00
C ALA A 135 8.26 10.79 -10.29
N GLN A 136 7.03 10.94 -10.78
CA GLN A 136 6.72 11.74 -11.95
C GLN A 136 7.00 13.23 -11.71
N THR A 137 6.72 13.72 -10.50
CA THR A 137 7.03 15.11 -10.13
C THR A 137 8.54 15.34 -10.04
N ALA A 138 9.31 14.37 -9.54
CA ALA A 138 10.77 14.45 -9.54
C ALA A 138 11.33 14.46 -10.97
N ILE A 139 10.84 13.56 -11.82
CA ILE A 139 11.22 13.46 -13.25
C ILE A 139 10.90 14.75 -14.01
N SER A 140 9.78 15.40 -13.73
CA SER A 140 9.37 16.64 -14.41
C SER A 140 10.16 17.86 -13.95
N ARG A 141 10.61 17.87 -12.69
CA ARG A 141 11.49 18.91 -12.13
C ARG A 141 12.95 18.75 -12.57
N ALA A 142 13.38 17.51 -12.83
CA ALA A 142 14.71 17.24 -13.33
C ALA A 142 14.87 17.78 -14.76
N GLY A 143 16.00 18.43 -15.04
CA GLY A 143 16.27 19.04 -16.35
C GLY A 143 16.16 18.01 -17.49
N ASN A 144 15.68 18.46 -18.66
CA ASN A 144 15.61 17.64 -19.87
C ASN A 144 17.02 17.14 -20.22
N ASN A 145 17.27 15.84 -20.03
CA ASN A 145 18.55 15.13 -20.20
C ASN A 145 19.52 15.12 -19.00
N SER A 146 19.05 15.37 -17.78
CA SER A 146 19.85 15.15 -16.57
C SER A 146 20.08 13.65 -16.27
N SER A 147 21.25 13.31 -15.73
CA SER A 147 21.56 11.97 -15.22
C SER A 147 20.57 11.55 -14.13
N GLU A 148 20.19 12.48 -13.26
CA GLU A 148 19.16 12.35 -12.22
C GLU A 148 17.81 11.86 -12.79
N LYS A 149 17.30 12.49 -13.85
CA LYS A 149 16.07 12.07 -14.53
C LYS A 149 16.17 10.63 -15.03
N ASN A 150 17.29 10.29 -15.67
CA ASN A 150 17.52 8.96 -16.21
C ASN A 150 17.63 7.89 -15.11
N ILE A 151 18.29 8.19 -14.00
CA ILE A 151 18.42 7.31 -12.83
C ILE A 151 17.04 7.07 -12.21
N ILE A 152 16.30 8.12 -11.86
CA ILE A 152 14.97 7.99 -11.26
C ILE A 152 14.05 7.21 -12.19
N GLN A 153 14.05 7.52 -13.49
CA GLN A 153 13.22 6.82 -14.46
C GLN A 153 13.62 5.34 -14.58
N SER A 154 14.92 5.02 -14.56
CA SER A 154 15.42 3.65 -14.61
C SER A 154 15.07 2.85 -13.36
N VAL A 155 15.34 3.40 -12.16
CA VAL A 155 15.06 2.77 -10.85
C VAL A 155 13.56 2.59 -10.64
N ARG A 156 12.76 3.58 -11.06
CA ARG A 156 11.31 3.50 -11.10
C ARG A 156 10.84 2.36 -12.01
N LEU A 157 11.35 2.30 -13.23
CA LEU A 157 10.98 1.24 -14.15
C LEU A 157 11.41 -0.13 -13.62
N SER A 158 12.64 -0.33 -13.15
CA SER A 158 13.13 -1.64 -12.71
C SER A 158 12.41 -2.18 -11.46
N ASN A 159 12.25 -1.36 -10.41
CA ASN A 159 11.65 -1.83 -9.17
C ASN A 159 10.14 -1.95 -9.24
N ILE A 160 9.49 -1.12 -10.09
CA ILE A 160 8.08 -1.31 -10.36
C ILE A 160 7.85 -2.49 -11.32
N LYS A 161 8.72 -2.73 -12.32
CA LYS A 161 8.72 -3.99 -13.11
C LYS A 161 8.79 -5.20 -12.19
N ALA A 162 9.64 -5.16 -11.18
CA ALA A 162 9.81 -6.24 -10.22
C ALA A 162 8.54 -6.45 -9.34
N LEU A 163 7.71 -5.43 -9.14
CA LEU A 163 6.41 -5.55 -8.45
C LEU A 163 5.29 -6.13 -9.34
N ILE A 164 5.53 -6.30 -10.64
CA ILE A 164 4.55 -6.73 -11.64
C ILE A 164 4.90 -8.16 -12.10
N ALA A 165 4.08 -9.15 -11.73
CA ALA A 165 4.12 -10.44 -12.43
C ALA A 165 3.68 -10.23 -13.90
N ASP A 166 4.44 -10.77 -14.85
CA ASP A 166 4.18 -10.71 -16.30
C ASP A 166 4.38 -9.35 -17.01
N TYR A 167 5.32 -8.51 -16.55
CA TYR A 167 5.69 -7.28 -17.28
C TYR A 167 6.32 -7.58 -18.66
N THR A 168 5.84 -6.93 -19.74
CA THR A 168 6.48 -6.97 -21.06
C THR A 168 6.91 -5.56 -21.51
N GLU A 169 8.06 -5.46 -22.19
CA GLU A 169 8.72 -4.18 -22.54
C GLU A 169 7.92 -3.27 -23.50
N SER A 170 6.81 -3.75 -24.05
CA SER A 170 5.91 -2.98 -24.92
C SER A 170 5.00 -2.00 -24.16
N ASP A 171 4.92 -2.09 -22.84
CA ASP A 171 4.11 -1.21 -21.99
C ASP A 171 4.79 0.15 -21.75
N LYS A 172 4.44 1.14 -22.60
CA LYS A 172 4.89 2.54 -22.49
C LYS A 172 4.41 3.20 -21.18
N SER A 173 5.06 4.30 -20.78
CA SER A 173 4.97 5.01 -19.48
C SER A 173 3.59 5.46 -18.97
N THR A 174 2.49 5.17 -19.66
CA THR A 174 1.09 5.37 -19.22
C THR A 174 0.33 4.06 -18.94
N THR A 175 0.86 2.88 -19.34
CA THR A 175 0.27 1.57 -19.06
C THR A 175 0.84 0.86 -17.84
N TRP A 176 2.02 1.25 -17.34
CA TRP A 176 2.63 0.62 -16.15
C TRP A 176 1.88 0.93 -14.83
N LEU A 177 1.27 2.12 -14.66
CA LEU A 177 0.37 2.40 -13.51
C LEU A 177 -0.81 1.44 -13.55
N LYS A 178 -1.31 1.08 -14.74
CA LYS A 178 -2.33 0.03 -14.90
C LYS A 178 -1.78 -1.38 -14.63
N GLY A 179 -0.46 -1.59 -14.76
CA GLY A 179 0.27 -2.85 -14.54
C GLY A 179 0.57 -3.18 -13.07
N ALA A 180 1.13 -2.24 -12.31
CA ALA A 180 1.35 -2.39 -10.85
C ALA A 180 0.02 -2.45 -10.09
N LEU A 181 -0.94 -1.64 -10.55
CA LEU A 181 -2.35 -1.71 -10.20
C LEU A 181 -2.90 -3.09 -10.57
N LYS A 182 -2.68 -3.63 -11.77
CA LYS A 182 -3.08 -4.99 -12.16
C LYS A 182 -2.51 -6.08 -11.28
N ALA A 183 -1.26 -6.01 -10.82
CA ALA A 183 -0.61 -7.07 -10.03
C ALA A 183 -1.10 -7.12 -8.57
N GLN A 184 -1.37 -5.96 -7.95
CA GLN A 184 -1.91 -5.90 -6.59
C GLN A 184 -3.44 -5.94 -6.56
N ILE A 185 -4.08 -5.32 -7.54
CA ILE A 185 -5.46 -5.66 -7.88
C ILE A 185 -5.51 -7.15 -8.23
N ARG A 186 -4.47 -7.80 -8.77
CA ARG A 186 -4.45 -9.28 -8.96
C ARG A 186 -4.59 -9.97 -7.62
N SER A 187 -3.76 -9.73 -6.60
CA SER A 187 -3.94 -10.46 -5.32
C SER A 187 -5.31 -10.21 -4.65
N GLN A 188 -5.86 -9.00 -4.77
CA GLN A 188 -7.21 -8.68 -4.27
C GLN A 188 -8.31 -9.21 -5.21
N ILE A 189 -8.12 -9.22 -6.53
CA ILE A 189 -8.98 -9.83 -7.56
C ILE A 189 -8.90 -11.34 -7.49
N ASP A 190 -7.77 -11.92 -7.13
CA ASP A 190 -7.51 -13.35 -7.01
C ASP A 190 -8.23 -13.79 -5.76
N ALA A 191 -8.10 -13.08 -4.62
CA ALA A 191 -8.95 -13.26 -3.46
C ALA A 191 -10.47 -13.19 -3.81
N ILE A 192 -10.87 -12.13 -4.51
CA ILE A 192 -12.25 -11.95 -5.01
C ILE A 192 -12.64 -13.05 -6.01
N SER A 193 -11.71 -13.55 -6.82
CA SER A 193 -11.91 -14.54 -7.87
C SER A 193 -11.99 -15.94 -7.30
N ILE A 194 -11.19 -16.26 -6.28
CA ILE A 194 -11.29 -17.49 -5.50
C ILE A 194 -12.68 -17.54 -4.88
N PHE A 195 -13.12 -16.44 -4.25
CA PHE A 195 -14.46 -16.32 -3.70
C PHE A 195 -15.54 -16.45 -4.79
N ASN A 196 -15.41 -15.73 -5.92
CA ASN A 196 -16.38 -15.80 -7.01
C ASN A 196 -16.41 -17.15 -7.74
N ASN A 197 -15.28 -17.85 -7.85
CA ASN A 197 -15.21 -19.17 -8.46
C ASN A 197 -15.90 -20.19 -7.57
N PHE A 198 -15.79 -20.07 -6.24
CA PHE A 198 -16.56 -20.86 -5.31
C PHE A 198 -18.07 -20.59 -5.44
N MET A 199 -18.45 -19.35 -5.72
CA MET A 199 -19.84 -18.96 -6.00
C MET A 199 -20.40 -19.41 -7.37
N ARG A 200 -19.59 -20.00 -8.27
CA ARG A 200 -20.06 -20.29 -9.65
C ARG A 200 -21.17 -21.33 -9.74
N ASP A 201 -21.31 -22.19 -8.73
CA ASP A 201 -22.38 -23.20 -8.68
C ASP A 201 -23.69 -22.66 -8.07
N SER A 202 -23.83 -21.32 -8.01
CA SER A 202 -24.97 -20.64 -7.41
C SER A 202 -26.11 -20.38 -8.40
N THR A 203 -27.31 -20.13 -7.87
CA THR A 203 -28.51 -19.85 -8.67
C THR A 203 -28.36 -18.59 -9.53
N ASN A 204 -29.15 -18.44 -10.60
CA ASN A 204 -29.18 -17.22 -11.44
C ASN A 204 -29.35 -15.92 -10.61
N PHE A 205 -30.10 -15.99 -9.51
CA PHE A 205 -30.26 -14.88 -8.58
C PHE A 205 -28.97 -14.53 -7.84
N GLN A 206 -28.27 -15.52 -7.31
CA GLN A 206 -26.99 -15.35 -6.61
C GLN A 206 -25.88 -14.89 -7.55
N SER A 207 -25.85 -15.36 -8.80
CA SER A 207 -24.90 -14.92 -9.82
C SER A 207 -25.01 -13.41 -10.12
N GLU A 208 -26.24 -12.89 -10.21
CA GLU A 208 -26.47 -11.46 -10.43
C GLU A 208 -26.09 -10.62 -9.19
N LEU A 209 -26.40 -11.11 -7.99
CA LEU A 209 -25.97 -10.47 -6.75
C LEU A 209 -24.45 -10.46 -6.61
N ALA A 210 -23.77 -11.55 -6.96
CA ALA A 210 -22.32 -11.64 -7.01
C ALA A 210 -21.74 -10.61 -7.97
N ARG A 211 -22.28 -10.51 -9.19
CA ARG A 211 -21.88 -9.50 -10.20
C ARG A 211 -22.01 -8.08 -9.66
N ASN A 212 -23.15 -7.75 -9.04
CA ASN A 212 -23.40 -6.43 -8.47
C ASN A 212 -22.50 -6.15 -7.25
N SER A 213 -22.22 -7.17 -6.44
CA SER A 213 -21.29 -7.08 -5.31
C SER A 213 -19.86 -6.81 -5.78
N ASN A 214 -19.41 -7.55 -6.78
CA ASN A 214 -18.13 -7.36 -7.42
C ASN A 214 -18.00 -5.98 -8.05
N ALA A 215 -19.01 -5.50 -8.76
CA ALA A 215 -18.98 -4.16 -9.34
C ALA A 215 -18.79 -3.08 -8.25
N PHE A 216 -19.56 -3.16 -7.16
CA PHE A 216 -19.46 -2.25 -6.02
C PHE A 216 -18.08 -2.31 -5.35
N LEU A 217 -17.60 -3.52 -5.06
CA LEU A 217 -16.28 -3.76 -4.49
C LEU A 217 -15.17 -3.18 -5.39
N MET A 218 -15.27 -3.43 -6.70
CA MET A 218 -14.31 -2.92 -7.69
C MET A 218 -14.30 -1.38 -7.74
N THR A 219 -15.42 -0.71 -7.46
CA THR A 219 -15.43 0.76 -7.37
C THR A 219 -14.58 1.26 -6.21
N TYR A 220 -14.70 0.65 -5.02
CA TYR A 220 -13.86 0.97 -3.85
C TYR A 220 -12.39 0.56 -4.05
N LEU A 221 -12.17 -0.55 -4.75
CA LEU A 221 -10.82 -1.02 -5.08
C LEU A 221 -10.11 -0.03 -6.00
N LYS A 222 -10.76 0.36 -7.11
CA LYS A 222 -10.22 1.29 -8.11
C LYS A 222 -9.99 2.70 -7.57
N SER A 223 -10.78 3.10 -6.57
CA SER A 223 -10.64 4.39 -5.88
C SER A 223 -9.61 4.35 -4.74
N GLY A 224 -9.06 3.17 -4.41
CA GLY A 224 -8.02 3.03 -3.40
C GLY A 224 -8.52 3.07 -1.96
N HIS A 225 -9.81 2.80 -1.72
CA HIS A 225 -10.40 2.82 -0.38
C HIS A 225 -10.40 1.46 0.31
N ILE A 226 -10.06 0.39 -0.40
CA ILE A 226 -9.86 -0.95 0.18
C ILE A 226 -8.45 -1.04 0.74
N ARG A 227 -8.35 -1.23 2.06
CA ARG A 227 -7.07 -1.45 2.75
C ARG A 227 -6.60 -2.88 2.58
N ASN A 228 -7.49 -3.85 2.84
CA ASN A 228 -7.19 -5.28 2.82
C ASN A 228 -8.40 -6.08 2.34
N VAL A 229 -8.15 -7.25 1.76
CA VAL A 229 -9.14 -8.29 1.47
C VAL A 229 -8.61 -9.58 2.06
N TRP A 230 -9.41 -10.27 2.87
CA TRP A 230 -9.09 -11.58 3.43
C TRP A 230 -10.14 -12.58 3.02
N ILE A 231 -9.69 -13.78 2.69
CA ILE A 231 -10.54 -14.91 2.36
C ILE A 231 -10.36 -15.97 3.42
N TYR A 232 -11.46 -16.49 3.94
CA TYR A 232 -11.47 -17.62 4.84
C TYR A 232 -12.29 -18.75 4.22
N ALA A 233 -11.82 -19.98 4.36
CA ALA A 233 -12.54 -21.16 3.91
C ALA A 233 -12.50 -22.23 4.99
N LYS A 234 -13.61 -22.96 5.15
CA LYS A 234 -13.60 -24.21 5.93
C LYS A 234 -12.62 -25.20 5.34
N GLN A 235 -12.15 -26.14 6.15
CA GLN A 235 -11.19 -27.16 5.72
C GLN A 235 -11.62 -27.88 4.44
N SER A 236 -12.89 -28.28 4.34
CA SER A 236 -13.45 -28.93 3.15
C SER A 236 -13.38 -28.08 1.88
N ALA A 237 -13.57 -26.76 1.97
CA ALA A 237 -13.46 -25.84 0.85
C ALA A 237 -11.99 -25.48 0.56
N PHE A 238 -11.20 -25.29 1.62
CA PHE A 238 -9.77 -24.98 1.55
C PHE A 238 -8.97 -26.09 0.86
N ASP A 239 -9.30 -27.35 1.14
CA ASP A 239 -8.60 -28.49 0.55
C ASP A 239 -8.79 -28.59 -0.96
N ASN A 240 -9.93 -28.14 -1.46
CA ASN A 240 -10.28 -28.10 -2.87
C ASN A 240 -9.68 -26.90 -3.63
N LEU A 241 -9.04 -25.95 -2.94
CA LEU A 241 -8.37 -24.83 -3.59
C LEU A 241 -7.06 -25.29 -4.27
N ALA A 242 -6.75 -24.69 -5.43
CA ALA A 242 -5.43 -24.82 -6.05
C ALA A 242 -4.32 -24.37 -5.09
N LYS A 243 -3.12 -24.96 -5.20
CA LYS A 243 -2.00 -24.71 -4.27
C LYS A 243 -1.68 -23.22 -4.13
N GLU A 244 -1.66 -22.49 -5.24
CA GLU A 244 -1.46 -21.03 -5.28
C GLU A 244 -2.54 -20.22 -4.55
N HIS A 245 -3.77 -20.73 -4.46
CA HIS A 245 -4.87 -20.07 -3.75
C HIS A 245 -4.84 -20.35 -2.24
N LYS A 246 -4.23 -21.47 -1.81
CA LYS A 246 -4.06 -21.82 -0.39
C LYS A 246 -3.15 -20.85 0.35
N GLU A 247 -2.23 -20.17 -0.35
CA GLU A 247 -1.35 -19.15 0.25
C GLU A 247 -2.09 -17.84 0.57
N ILE A 248 -3.21 -17.59 -0.11
CA ILE A 248 -4.00 -16.35 -0.01
C ILE A 248 -5.22 -16.56 0.91
N CYS A 249 -5.73 -17.78 0.97
CA CYS A 249 -6.86 -18.17 1.80
C CYS A 249 -6.40 -18.57 3.20
N LYS A 250 -7.18 -18.22 4.22
CA LYS A 250 -6.98 -18.67 5.61
C LYS A 250 -8.01 -19.71 5.97
N GLN A 251 -7.65 -20.60 6.89
CA GLN A 251 -8.59 -21.60 7.39
C GLN A 251 -9.60 -20.96 8.36
N LEU A 252 -10.87 -21.29 8.18
CA LEU A 252 -11.97 -20.97 9.07
C LEU A 252 -12.17 -22.12 10.08
N ASP A 253 -12.64 -21.80 11.28
CA ASP A 253 -13.09 -22.80 12.26
C ASP A 253 -14.21 -23.68 11.67
N GLU A 254 -14.15 -24.99 11.88
CA GLU A 254 -15.11 -25.96 11.35
C GLU A 254 -16.54 -25.74 11.88
N ASN A 255 -16.68 -25.14 13.06
CA ASN A 255 -17.96 -24.90 13.72
C ASN A 255 -18.82 -23.81 13.06
N GLN A 256 -18.27 -23.05 12.11
CA GLN A 256 -19.01 -21.99 11.42
C GLN A 256 -20.03 -22.56 10.42
N LEU A 257 -21.06 -21.81 10.02
CA LEU A 257 -22.09 -22.30 9.07
C LEU A 257 -21.69 -22.17 7.60
N ASP A 258 -20.94 -21.13 7.25
CA ASP A 258 -20.57 -20.78 5.88
C ASP A 258 -19.31 -21.53 5.43
N ASN A 259 -19.24 -21.92 4.16
CA ASN A 259 -18.06 -22.64 3.65
C ASN A 259 -16.92 -21.69 3.31
N MET A 260 -17.25 -20.45 2.99
CA MET A 260 -16.29 -19.44 2.59
C MET A 260 -16.77 -18.03 2.96
N LEU A 261 -15.84 -17.21 3.46
CA LEU A 261 -16.08 -15.83 3.87
C LEU A 261 -15.07 -14.91 3.19
N MET A 262 -15.53 -13.74 2.74
CA MET A 262 -14.68 -12.64 2.29
C MET A 262 -14.85 -11.46 3.24
N LEU A 263 -13.73 -10.97 3.77
CA LEU A 263 -13.67 -9.76 4.58
C LEU A 263 -12.95 -8.68 3.81
N VAL A 264 -13.61 -7.54 3.63
CA VAL A 264 -13.08 -6.38 2.92
C VAL A 264 -12.95 -5.24 3.91
N GLN A 265 -11.72 -4.77 4.16
CA GLN A 265 -11.48 -3.59 4.98
C GLN A 265 -11.60 -2.32 4.14
N VAL A 266 -12.55 -1.47 4.49
CA VAL A 266 -12.79 -0.17 3.85
C VAL A 266 -12.71 0.92 4.92
N GLY A 267 -11.61 1.68 4.92
CA GLY A 267 -11.31 2.60 6.02
C GLY A 267 -11.25 1.87 7.37
N ASN A 268 -12.04 2.33 8.33
CA ASN A 268 -12.17 1.70 9.65
C ASN A 268 -13.33 0.68 9.71
N TYR A 269 -13.89 0.28 8.58
CA TYR A 269 -14.96 -0.71 8.53
C TYR A 269 -14.46 -2.02 7.92
N ILE A 270 -15.05 -3.14 8.36
CA ILE A 270 -14.97 -4.41 7.65
C ILE A 270 -16.35 -4.76 7.12
N TRP A 271 -16.39 -5.05 5.83
CA TRP A 271 -17.52 -5.68 5.18
C TRP A 271 -17.28 -7.17 5.06
N LEU A 272 -18.17 -7.95 5.68
CA LEU A 272 -18.19 -9.40 5.63
C LEU A 272 -19.22 -9.85 4.58
N GLN A 273 -18.77 -10.65 3.64
CA GLN A 273 -19.59 -11.29 2.61
C GLN A 273 -19.48 -12.82 2.75
N THR A 274 -20.62 -13.49 2.83
CA THR A 274 -20.70 -14.97 2.91
C THR A 274 -20.96 -15.56 1.52
N ASP A 275 -20.61 -16.83 1.35
CA ASP A 275 -20.84 -17.63 0.14
C ASP A 275 -22.33 -17.85 -0.20
N ARG A 276 -23.25 -17.51 0.69
CA ARG A 276 -24.69 -17.64 0.40
C ARG A 276 -25.29 -16.42 -0.29
N LEU A 277 -24.64 -15.25 -0.16
CA LEU A 277 -25.12 -13.94 -0.62
C LEU A 277 -26.57 -13.62 -0.20
N GLU A 278 -27.04 -14.17 0.92
CA GLU A 278 -28.34 -13.82 1.48
C GLU A 278 -28.26 -12.48 2.22
N SER A 279 -27.15 -12.28 2.92
CA SER A 279 -26.91 -11.11 3.74
C SER A 279 -25.43 -10.74 3.82
N PHE A 280 -25.15 -9.54 4.30
CA PHE A 280 -23.80 -9.10 4.63
C PHE A 280 -23.77 -8.30 5.93
N GLY A 281 -22.61 -8.33 6.56
CA GLY A 281 -22.33 -7.61 7.80
C GLY A 281 -21.38 -6.44 7.57
N VAL A 282 -21.62 -5.34 8.26
CA VAL A 282 -20.66 -4.22 8.37
C VAL A 282 -20.27 -4.04 9.82
N TYR A 283 -18.97 -4.04 10.08
CA TYR A 283 -18.39 -3.93 11.41
C TYR A 283 -17.47 -2.71 11.47
N ASN A 284 -17.56 -1.94 12.54
CA ASN A 284 -16.57 -0.90 12.82
C ASN A 284 -15.39 -1.57 13.53
N LEU A 285 -14.18 -1.48 12.97
CA LEU A 285 -12.97 -2.00 13.59
C LEU A 285 -12.66 -1.18 14.85
N PRO A 286 -12.51 -1.81 16.02
CA PRO A 286 -11.90 -1.16 17.17
C PRO A 286 -10.47 -0.74 16.83
N GLU A 287 -10.02 0.42 17.33
CA GLU A 287 -8.67 0.93 17.06
C GLU A 287 -7.54 -0.01 17.54
N ASN A 288 -7.82 -0.91 18.49
CA ASN A 288 -6.85 -1.82 19.12
C ASN A 288 -7.16 -3.29 18.87
N TYR A 289 -7.30 -3.68 17.61
CA TYR A 289 -7.65 -5.05 17.27
C TYR A 289 -6.42 -5.88 16.86
N SER A 290 -6.03 -6.87 17.67
CA SER A 290 -4.75 -7.60 17.55
C SER A 290 -4.80 -8.94 16.80
N ASP A 291 -5.96 -9.60 16.66
CA ASP A 291 -6.02 -10.95 16.07
C ASP A 291 -7.20 -11.18 15.11
N LEU A 292 -6.97 -11.08 13.80
CA LEU A 292 -7.98 -11.24 12.75
C LEU A 292 -8.86 -12.51 12.88
N GLN A 293 -8.36 -13.63 13.42
CA GLN A 293 -9.16 -14.84 13.58
C GLN A 293 -10.24 -14.68 14.65
N VAL A 294 -9.87 -14.12 15.80
CA VAL A 294 -10.83 -13.77 16.86
C VAL A 294 -11.90 -12.80 16.33
N LEU A 295 -11.59 -12.02 15.28
CA LEU A 295 -12.51 -11.03 14.73
C LEU A 295 -13.54 -11.72 13.88
N VAL A 296 -13.07 -12.65 13.05
CA VAL A 296 -13.92 -13.48 12.20
C VAL A 296 -14.87 -14.28 13.09
N SER A 297 -14.36 -14.97 14.12
CA SER A 297 -15.21 -15.71 15.06
C SER A 297 -16.22 -14.80 15.75
N ASN A 298 -15.78 -13.64 16.27
CA ASN A 298 -16.70 -12.67 16.88
C ASN A 298 -17.70 -12.08 15.88
N MET A 299 -17.32 -11.84 14.63
CA MET A 299 -18.21 -11.29 13.61
C MET A 299 -19.30 -12.29 13.26
N VAL A 300 -18.95 -13.56 13.04
CA VAL A 300 -19.93 -14.58 12.70
C VAL A 300 -20.86 -14.89 13.89
N GLU A 301 -20.34 -14.87 15.12
CA GLU A 301 -21.12 -15.17 16.34
C GLU A 301 -21.92 -13.97 16.88
N LYS A 302 -21.44 -12.74 16.72
CA LYS A 302 -22.10 -11.51 17.19
C LYS A 302 -22.69 -10.75 16.01
N LYS A 303 -24.02 -10.81 15.92
CA LYS A 303 -24.89 -10.01 15.04
C LYS A 303 -24.26 -8.67 14.67
N CYS A 304 -23.91 -8.54 13.39
CA CYS A 304 -23.34 -7.36 12.74
C CYS A 304 -23.89 -6.03 13.29
N ASN A 305 -23.05 -4.99 13.41
CA ASN A 305 -23.53 -3.63 13.74
C ASN A 305 -24.63 -3.19 12.77
N PHE A 306 -24.49 -3.60 11.50
CA PHE A 306 -25.55 -3.53 10.52
C PHE A 306 -25.60 -4.83 9.72
N HIS A 307 -26.79 -5.43 9.65
CA HIS A 307 -27.06 -6.61 8.86
C HIS A 307 -28.02 -6.22 7.73
N TYR A 308 -27.58 -6.41 6.49
CA TYR A 308 -28.34 -6.02 5.31
C TYR A 308 -28.57 -7.25 4.42
N LEU A 309 -29.73 -7.30 3.79
CA LEU A 309 -30.04 -8.30 2.76
C LEU A 309 -29.54 -7.81 1.41
N PHE A 310 -28.93 -8.72 0.64
CA PHE A 310 -28.63 -8.44 -0.75
C PHE A 310 -29.92 -8.27 -1.55
N SER A 311 -29.92 -7.33 -2.50
CA SER A 311 -31.07 -7.09 -3.38
C SER A 311 -30.64 -6.51 -4.72
N ARG A 312 -31.49 -6.70 -5.74
CA ARG A 312 -31.25 -6.16 -7.10
C ARG A 312 -31.45 -4.65 -7.20
N LYS A 313 -32.17 -4.03 -6.24
CA LYS A 313 -32.62 -2.64 -6.33
C LYS A 313 -31.53 -1.59 -6.09
N GLY A 314 -30.33 -2.00 -5.67
CA GLY A 314 -29.24 -1.05 -5.38
C GLY A 314 -29.24 -0.47 -3.96
N PHE A 315 -30.26 -0.77 -3.15
CA PHE A 315 -30.45 -0.15 -1.84
C PHE A 315 -29.35 -0.52 -0.86
N TRP A 316 -28.88 -1.76 -0.93
CA TRP A 316 -27.84 -2.24 -0.04
C TRP A 316 -26.49 -1.59 -0.35
N GLN A 317 -26.15 -1.36 -1.62
CA GLN A 317 -24.95 -0.61 -2.02
C GLN A 317 -24.99 0.83 -1.51
N TYR A 318 -26.16 1.48 -1.59
CA TYR A 318 -26.34 2.83 -1.06
C TYR A 318 -26.13 2.88 0.45
N LYS A 319 -26.75 1.96 1.21
CA LYS A 319 -26.57 1.87 2.67
C LYS A 319 -25.13 1.56 3.07
N LEU A 320 -24.48 0.66 2.34
CA LEU A 320 -23.09 0.31 2.56
C LEU A 320 -22.15 1.48 2.26
N ALA A 321 -22.39 2.22 1.17
CA ALA A 321 -21.62 3.41 0.83
C ALA A 321 -21.77 4.54 1.87
N LEU A 322 -22.98 4.74 2.39
CA LEU A 322 -23.19 5.68 3.50
C LEU A 322 -22.43 5.27 4.76
N SER A 323 -22.37 3.95 5.05
CA SER A 323 -21.62 3.43 6.19
C SER A 323 -20.11 3.70 6.03
N PHE A 324 -19.58 3.50 4.83
CA PHE A 324 -18.17 3.73 4.55
C PHE A 324 -17.78 5.21 4.47
N LYS A 325 -18.71 6.11 4.13
CA LYS A 325 -18.46 7.56 4.00
C LYS A 325 -17.67 8.12 5.19
N ASN A 326 -18.01 7.73 6.41
CA ASN A 326 -17.38 8.25 7.62
C ASN A 326 -15.92 7.80 7.77
N GLY A 327 -15.55 6.65 7.19
CA GLY A 327 -14.19 6.10 7.26
C GLY A 327 -13.34 6.41 6.03
N THR A 328 -13.94 6.85 4.92
CA THR A 328 -13.25 7.05 3.64
C THR A 328 -13.38 8.45 3.05
N ASN A 329 -14.33 9.26 3.54
CA ASN A 329 -14.79 10.50 2.89
C ASN A 329 -15.18 10.31 1.41
N PHE A 330 -15.56 9.10 1.03
CA PHE A 330 -15.87 8.72 -0.36
C PHE A 330 -17.21 8.02 -0.45
N ILE A 331 -18.01 8.41 -1.45
CA ILE A 331 -19.24 7.72 -1.86
C ILE A 331 -19.20 7.56 -3.39
N PRO A 332 -19.27 6.34 -3.93
CA PRO A 332 -19.34 6.11 -5.37
C PRO A 332 -20.70 6.54 -5.94
N LYS A 333 -20.72 6.98 -7.21
CA LYS A 333 -21.98 7.26 -7.90
C LYS A 333 -22.69 5.96 -8.19
N ARG A 334 -24.02 6.00 -8.21
CA ARG A 334 -24.85 4.81 -8.49
C ARG A 334 -24.49 4.13 -9.82
N SER A 335 -24.18 4.92 -10.84
CA SER A 335 -23.72 4.48 -12.16
C SER A 335 -22.42 3.70 -12.15
N ASP A 336 -21.61 3.81 -11.09
CA ASP A 336 -20.27 3.21 -11.04
C ASP A 336 -20.31 1.72 -10.67
N TYR A 337 -21.45 1.23 -10.16
CA TYR A 337 -21.60 -0.13 -9.62
C TYR A 337 -22.94 -0.81 -9.89
N LEU A 338 -23.95 -0.10 -10.40
CA LEU A 338 -25.17 -0.68 -10.93
C LEU A 338 -25.17 -0.49 -12.44
N ASN A 339 -24.68 -1.51 -13.15
CA ASN A 339 -24.89 -1.62 -14.59
C ASN A 339 -26.33 -2.09 -14.81
N HIS A 340 -27.11 -1.29 -15.55
CA HIS A 340 -28.46 -1.65 -15.99
C HIS A 340 -28.44 -2.83 -16.94
#